data_AF-A0A6J1W3U5-F1
#
_entry.id   AF-A0A6J1W3U5-F1
#
_cell.length_a   1.000
_cell.length_b   1.000
_cell.length_c   1.000
_cell.angle_alpha   90.00
_cell.angle_beta   90.00
_cell.angle_gamma   90.00
#
_symmetry.space_group_name_H-M   'P 1'
#
loop_
_entity.id
_entity.type
_entity.pdbx_description
1 polymer ?
#
loop_
_entity_poly.entity_id
_entity_poly.type
_entity_poly.pdbx_seq_one_letter_code
_entity_poly.pdbx_strand_id
1 'polypeptide(L)'
;MPEATMKIKLEGDPGARVGLVAVDKAVYVLNDKYKISQAKIWDTIEKSDFGCTAGGGQNNLGVFEDAGLALTTSTNLNTKQRSVATCPQPTNRRRRSSVLLLDSKASKGMWQIMKFLFTLR
;
A
#
# COMPACT_ATOMS: atom_id res chain seq x y z
N MET A 1 14.98 -9.72 -38.57
CA MET A 1 16.43 -9.40 -38.61
C MET A 1 16.75 -8.49 -37.44
N PRO A 2 18.00 -8.50 -36.93
CA PRO A 2 18.50 -7.39 -36.12
C PRO A 2 18.18 -6.07 -36.82
N GLU A 3 17.81 -5.04 -36.08
CA GLU A 3 17.48 -3.70 -36.62
C GLU A 3 16.18 -3.61 -37.45
N ALA A 4 15.28 -4.60 -37.33
CA ALA A 4 13.97 -4.52 -37.97
C ALA A 4 13.10 -3.38 -37.40
N THR A 5 12.39 -2.68 -38.28
CA THR A 5 11.42 -1.63 -37.89
C THR A 5 10.30 -2.23 -37.04
N MET A 6 10.11 -1.68 -35.84
CA MET A 6 9.02 -2.04 -34.94
C MET A 6 8.08 -0.85 -34.72
N LYS A 7 6.78 -1.14 -34.59
CA LYS A 7 5.77 -0.15 -34.21
C LYS A 7 5.16 -0.58 -32.88
N ILE A 8 5.15 0.32 -31.91
CA ILE A 8 4.48 0.13 -30.62
C ILE A 8 3.41 1.21 -30.46
N LYS A 9 2.24 0.83 -29.95
CA LYS A 9 1.14 1.74 -29.60
C LYS A 9 1.05 1.80 -28.08
N LEU A 10 1.03 3.00 -27.52
CA LEU A 10 0.86 3.23 -26.10
C LEU A 10 -0.56 3.74 -25.86
N GLU A 11 -1.26 3.10 -24.95
CA GLU A 11 -2.61 3.48 -24.53
C GLU A 11 -2.56 3.80 -23.04
N GLY A 12 -3.13 4.94 -22.67
CA GLY A 12 -3.11 5.45 -21.30
C GLY A 12 -3.88 6.77 -21.20
N ASP A 13 -3.92 7.32 -19.99
CA ASP A 13 -4.77 8.47 -19.70
C ASP A 13 -4.31 9.75 -20.42
N PRO A 14 -5.25 10.64 -20.82
CA PRO A 14 -4.90 11.92 -21.43
C PRO A 14 -3.96 12.75 -20.53
N GLY A 15 -2.83 13.19 -21.08
CA GLY A 15 -1.82 13.99 -20.35
C GLY A 15 -0.82 13.17 -19.52
N ALA A 16 -0.89 11.83 -19.57
CA ALA A 16 0.09 10.97 -18.89
C ALA A 16 1.50 11.15 -19.45
N ARG A 17 2.49 11.16 -18.55
CA ARG A 17 3.93 11.12 -18.90
C ARG A 17 4.42 9.69 -18.85
N VAL A 18 4.89 9.15 -19.97
CA VAL A 18 5.31 7.75 -20.10
C VAL A 18 6.82 7.64 -20.26
N GLY A 19 7.48 6.96 -19.32
CA GLY A 19 8.89 6.58 -19.43
C GLY A 19 9.03 5.16 -19.99
N LEU A 20 9.90 4.97 -20.99
CA LEU A 20 10.14 3.67 -21.63
C LEU A 20 11.61 3.28 -21.48
N VAL A 21 11.85 1.97 -21.39
CA VAL A 21 13.19 1.38 -21.40
C VAL A 21 13.12 0.00 -22.06
N ALA A 22 14.09 -0.33 -22.91
CA ALA A 22 14.27 -1.66 -23.48
C ALA A 22 15.43 -2.36 -22.78
N VAL A 23 15.21 -3.57 -22.28
CA VAL A 23 16.19 -4.34 -21.50
C VAL A 23 16.28 -5.75 -22.09
N ASP A 24 17.49 -6.28 -22.22
CA ASP A 24 17.70 -7.66 -22.63
C ASP A 24 17.12 -8.64 -21.59
N LYS A 25 16.44 -9.69 -22.05
CA LYS A 25 15.85 -10.72 -21.19
C LYS A 25 16.90 -11.40 -20.30
N ALA A 26 18.12 -11.62 -20.80
CA ALA A 26 19.20 -12.22 -20.02
C ALA A 26 19.55 -11.38 -18.80
N VAL A 27 19.54 -10.05 -18.91
CA VAL A 27 19.79 -9.14 -17.77
C VAL A 27 18.58 -9.05 -16.85
N TYR A 28 17.38 -9.02 -17.42
CA TYR A 28 16.13 -8.90 -16.68
C TYR A 28 15.89 -10.04 -15.68
N VAL A 29 16.34 -11.26 -15.99
CA VAL A 29 16.13 -12.45 -15.17
C VAL A 29 17.17 -12.59 -14.04
N LEU A 30 18.29 -11.87 -14.10
CA LEU A 30 19.38 -12.05 -13.12
C LEU A 30 19.04 -11.51 -11.72
N ASN A 31 18.21 -10.47 -11.61
CA ASN A 31 17.93 -9.85 -10.31
C ASN A 31 16.55 -9.15 -10.23
N ASP A 32 15.60 -9.83 -9.58
CA ASP A 32 14.25 -9.29 -9.35
C ASP A 32 14.14 -8.34 -8.13
N LYS A 33 15.18 -8.21 -7.31
CA LYS A 33 15.09 -7.46 -6.04
C LYS A 33 14.88 -5.96 -6.24
N TYR A 34 15.47 -5.37 -7.27
CA TYR A 34 15.44 -3.91 -7.48
C TYR A 34 14.46 -3.46 -8.57
N LYS A 35 13.79 -4.40 -9.23
CA LYS A 35 12.79 -4.09 -10.24
C LYS A 35 11.58 -3.39 -9.63
N ILE A 36 11.22 -2.22 -10.16
CA ILE A 36 10.00 -1.51 -9.77
C ILE A 36 8.79 -2.32 -10.30
N SER A 37 7.79 -2.49 -9.44
CA SER A 37 6.53 -3.14 -9.78
C SER A 37 5.39 -2.40 -9.10
N GLN A 38 4.18 -2.54 -9.64
CA GLN A 38 2.98 -1.94 -9.05
C GLN A 38 2.78 -2.38 -7.59
N ALA A 39 3.13 -3.63 -7.27
CA ALA A 39 3.06 -4.14 -5.89
C ALA A 39 4.01 -3.40 -4.95
N LYS A 40 5.26 -3.13 -5.35
CA LYS A 40 6.20 -2.37 -4.51
C LYS A 40 5.74 -0.94 -4.25
N ILE A 41 5.06 -0.33 -5.21
CA ILE A 41 4.46 1.01 -5.05
C ILE A 41 3.38 0.95 -3.96
N TRP A 42 2.43 0.02 -4.09
CA TRP A 42 1.34 -0.13 -3.11
C TRP A 42 1.84 -0.54 -1.72
N ASP A 43 2.77 -1.49 -1.63
CA ASP A 43 3.38 -1.91 -0.37
C ASP A 43 4.08 -0.74 0.34
N THR A 44 4.66 0.21 -0.42
CA THR A 44 5.31 1.39 0.14
C THR A 44 4.28 2.41 0.64
N ILE A 45 3.19 2.60 -0.10
CA ILE A 45 2.06 3.45 0.30
C ILE A 45 1.41 2.91 1.58
N GLU A 46 1.14 1.60 1.63
CA GLU A 46 0.52 0.94 2.80
C GLU A 46 1.41 1.03 4.05
N LYS A 47 2.73 0.89 3.91
CA LYS A 47 3.68 1.10 5.03
C LYS A 47 3.77 2.54 5.53
N SER A 48 3.30 3.48 4.73
CA SER A 48 3.32 4.92 5.05
C SER A 48 1.97 5.40 5.58
N ASP A 49 1.00 4.50 5.78
CA ASP A 49 -0.27 4.81 6.41
C ASP A 49 -0.06 5.31 7.85
N PHE A 50 -0.84 6.31 8.25
CA PHE A 50 -0.84 6.85 9.60
C PHE A 50 -1.71 6.01 10.55
N GLY A 51 -2.62 5.20 10.02
CA GLY A 51 -3.38 4.21 10.77
C GLY A 51 -2.48 3.04 11.20
N CYS A 52 -2.58 2.64 12.47
CA CYS A 52 -1.70 1.64 13.07
C CYS A 52 -2.38 0.29 13.33
N THR A 53 -3.70 0.22 13.22
CA THR A 53 -4.47 -1.00 13.48
C THR A 53 -5.39 -1.33 12.31
N ALA A 54 -5.81 -2.59 12.22
CA ALA A 54 -6.80 -3.04 11.22
C ALA A 54 -8.24 -2.58 11.55
N GLY A 55 -8.40 -1.65 12.50
CA GLY A 55 -9.68 -1.12 12.96
C GLY A 55 -9.96 -1.40 14.43
N GLY A 56 -11.00 -0.72 14.94
CA GLY A 56 -11.35 -0.71 16.35
C GLY A 56 -10.54 0.32 17.14
N GLY A 57 -10.61 0.21 18.46
CA GLY A 57 -9.92 1.10 19.39
C GLY A 57 -10.34 0.76 20.81
N GLN A 58 -9.49 1.05 21.79
CA GLN A 58 -9.80 0.75 23.20
C GLN A 58 -11.04 1.51 23.70
N ASN A 59 -11.29 2.69 23.14
CA ASN A 59 -12.44 3.55 23.41
C ASN A 59 -12.69 4.46 22.20
N ASN A 60 -13.69 5.33 22.30
CA ASN A 60 -14.09 6.22 21.20
C ASN A 60 -12.92 7.07 20.67
N LEU A 61 -12.05 7.59 21.54
CA LEU A 61 -10.85 8.35 21.15
C LEU A 61 -9.79 7.45 20.51
N GLY A 62 -9.60 6.25 21.07
CA GLY A 62 -8.68 5.25 20.56
C GLY A 62 -8.99 4.81 19.13
N VAL A 63 -10.28 4.81 18.73
CA VAL A 63 -10.65 4.54 17.33
C VAL A 63 -10.06 5.59 16.38
N PHE A 64 -10.10 6.88 16.75
CA PHE A 64 -9.52 7.94 15.94
C PHE A 64 -7.99 7.91 15.97
N GLU A 65 -7.40 7.73 17.15
CA GLU A 65 -5.94 7.63 17.31
C GLU A 65 -5.36 6.48 16.48
N ASP A 66 -5.96 5.29 16.57
CA ASP A 66 -5.52 4.08 15.89
C ASP A 66 -5.75 4.14 14.37
N ALA A 67 -6.75 4.91 13.91
CA ALA A 67 -7.00 5.19 12.50
C ALA A 67 -6.12 6.31 11.93
N GLY A 68 -5.29 6.97 12.75
CA GLY A 68 -4.44 8.08 12.30
C GLY A 68 -5.18 9.41 12.15
N LEU A 69 -6.27 9.60 12.89
CA LEU A 69 -7.09 10.81 12.89
C LEU A 69 -6.96 11.58 14.22
N ALA A 70 -7.09 12.90 14.13
CA ALA A 70 -7.18 13.78 15.31
C ALA A 70 -8.61 14.27 15.48
N LEU A 71 -9.13 14.22 16.71
CA LEU A 71 -10.49 14.67 17.06
C LEU A 71 -10.43 15.64 18.23
N THR A 72 -11.19 16.73 18.11
CA THR A 72 -11.46 17.71 19.17
C THR A 72 -12.94 18.06 19.15
N THR A 73 -13.63 17.98 20.29
CA THR A 73 -15.06 18.31 20.40
C THR A 73 -15.30 19.51 21.31
N SER A 74 -16.47 20.15 21.17
CA SER A 74 -16.92 21.26 22.04
C SER A 74 -17.10 20.87 23.50
N THR A 75 -17.20 19.57 23.79
CA THR A 75 -17.26 19.01 25.14
C THR A 75 -15.87 18.72 25.74
N ASN A 76 -14.80 19.23 25.13
CA ASN A 76 -13.39 19.02 25.52
C ASN A 76 -12.95 17.54 25.44
N LEU A 77 -13.51 16.76 24.52
CA LEU A 77 -13.04 15.41 24.23
C LEU A 77 -11.99 15.48 23.11
N ASN A 78 -10.73 15.18 23.44
CA ASN A 78 -9.60 15.34 22.53
C ASN A 78 -8.79 14.05 22.42
N THR A 79 -8.36 13.71 21.21
CA THR A 79 -7.36 12.66 20.98
C THR A 79 -6.00 13.10 21.52
N LYS A 80 -5.18 12.15 21.95
CA LYS A 80 -3.81 12.41 22.40
C LYS A 80 -2.96 12.95 21.25
N GLN A 81 -1.99 13.77 21.60
CA GLN A 81 -1.01 14.25 20.65
C GLN A 81 -0.14 13.09 20.16
N ARG A 82 -0.03 12.94 18.84
CA ARG A 82 0.83 11.92 18.22
C ARG A 82 2.30 12.30 18.43
N SER A 83 3.11 11.35 18.91
CA SER A 83 4.53 11.57 19.19
C SER A 83 5.41 11.48 17.94
N VAL A 84 5.12 10.53 17.04
CA VAL A 84 5.87 10.28 15.81
C VAL A 84 4.93 9.93 14.65
N ALA A 85 5.32 10.28 13.43
CA ALA A 85 4.52 10.00 12.24
C ALA A 85 4.36 8.49 11.97
N THR A 86 5.34 7.68 12.37
CA THR A 86 5.34 6.23 12.14
C THR A 86 4.60 5.45 13.21
N CYS A 87 3.97 4.35 12.81
CA CYS A 87 3.36 3.43 13.75
C CYS A 87 4.42 2.62 14.52
N PRO A 88 4.19 2.34 15.82
CA PRO A 88 5.07 1.49 16.59
C PRO A 88 5.10 0.09 15.96
N GLN A 89 6.30 -0.41 15.67
CA GLN A 89 6.46 -1.75 15.13
C GLN A 89 6.01 -2.77 16.19
N PRO A 90 5.10 -3.69 15.86
CA PRO A 90 4.69 -4.71 16.82
C PRO A 90 5.91 -5.51 17.22
N THR A 91 6.12 -5.66 18.54
CA THR A 91 7.14 -6.59 19.04
C THR A 91 6.87 -7.97 18.45
N ASN A 92 7.93 -8.67 18.05
CA ASN A 92 7.86 -9.92 17.31
C ASN A 92 7.32 -11.05 18.22
N ARG A 93 6.04 -11.02 18.54
CA ARG A 93 5.35 -12.03 19.34
C ARG A 93 5.03 -13.18 18.41
N ARG A 94 5.55 -14.38 18.68
CA ARG A 94 5.18 -15.62 17.97
C ARG A 94 3.66 -15.72 17.90
N ARG A 95 3.07 -15.44 16.72
CA ARG A 95 1.64 -15.58 16.47
C ARG A 95 1.27 -17.07 16.46
N ARG A 96 0.14 -17.42 17.07
CA ARG A 96 -0.53 -18.71 16.84
C ARG A 96 -1.07 -18.71 15.40
N SER A 97 -0.94 -19.83 14.69
CA SER A 97 -1.14 -19.96 13.24
C SER A 97 -2.53 -19.59 12.70
N SER A 98 -3.54 -19.45 13.55
CA SER A 98 -4.94 -19.19 13.15
C SER A 98 -5.22 -17.78 12.64
N VAL A 99 -4.46 -16.76 13.08
CA VAL A 99 -4.71 -15.35 12.67
C VAL A 99 -4.20 -15.06 11.25
N LEU A 100 -3.15 -15.76 10.80
CA LEU A 100 -2.57 -15.59 9.46
C LEU A 100 -3.55 -15.96 8.33
N LEU A 101 -4.50 -16.87 8.60
CA LEU A 101 -5.51 -17.28 7.63
C LEU A 101 -6.63 -16.24 7.42
N LEU A 102 -6.87 -15.37 8.40
CA LEU A 102 -7.85 -14.29 8.30
C LEU A 102 -7.23 -13.06 7.61
N ASP A 103 -6.01 -12.67 8.00
CA ASP A 103 -5.28 -11.56 7.36
C ASP A 103 -5.02 -11.82 5.87
N SER A 104 -4.71 -13.07 5.49
CA SER A 104 -4.48 -13.42 4.07
C SER A 104 -5.74 -13.38 3.20
N LYS A 105 -6.93 -13.55 3.78
CA LYS A 105 -8.21 -13.44 3.06
C LYS A 105 -8.67 -11.99 2.95
N ALA A 106 -8.53 -11.20 4.01
CA ALA A 106 -8.86 -9.78 4.02
C ALA A 106 -7.96 -8.97 3.07
N SER A 107 -6.65 -9.26 3.09
CA SER A 107 -5.67 -8.60 2.21
C SER A 107 -5.93 -8.89 0.73
N LYS A 108 -6.34 -10.13 0.37
CA LYS A 108 -6.77 -10.46 -1.01
C LYS A 108 -8.03 -9.71 -1.44
N GLY A 109 -9.01 -9.57 -0.55
CA GLY A 109 -10.25 -8.82 -0.84
C GLY A 109 -9.98 -7.33 -1.07
N MET A 110 -9.14 -6.72 -0.23
CA MET A 110 -8.76 -5.31 -0.36
C MET A 110 -7.94 -5.04 -1.63
N TRP A 111 -7.02 -5.95 -1.98
CA TRP A 111 -6.29 -5.92 -3.25
C TRP A 111 -7.21 -5.95 -4.47
N GLN A 112 -8.26 -6.79 -4.44
CA GLN A 112 -9.24 -6.87 -5.52
C GLN A 112 -10.04 -5.57 -5.64
N ILE A 113 -10.44 -4.97 -4.52
CA ILE A 113 -11.21 -3.72 -4.47
C ILE A 113 -10.36 -2.52 -4.92
N MET A 114 -9.13 -2.37 -4.42
CA MET A 114 -8.22 -1.30 -4.85
C MET A 114 -7.91 -1.39 -6.35
N LYS A 115 -7.74 -2.61 -6.88
CA LYS A 115 -7.59 -2.82 -8.32
C LYS A 115 -8.84 -2.39 -9.08
N PHE A 116 -10.04 -2.74 -8.61
CA PHE A 116 -11.30 -2.33 -9.22
C PHE A 116 -11.51 -0.81 -9.19
N LEU A 117 -11.27 -0.16 -8.04
CA LEU A 117 -11.48 1.28 -7.87
C LEU A 117 -10.58 2.12 -8.79
N PHE A 118 -9.36 1.63 -9.08
CA PHE A 118 -8.42 2.29 -10.00
C PHE A 118 -8.62 1.92 -11.47
N THR A 119 -9.26 0.77 -11.78
CA THR A 119 -9.60 0.40 -13.17
C THR A 119 -10.88 1.10 -13.64
N LEU A 120 -11.71 1.61 -12.71
CA LEU A 120 -12.97 2.30 -12.97
C LEU A 120 -12.85 3.84 -12.97
N ARG A 121 -11.63 4.38 -12.96
CA ARG A 121 -11.37 5.82 -13.05
C ARG A 121 -10.70 6.20 -14.35
#